data_AF-A0A841CA01-F1
#
_entry.id   AF-A0A841CA01-F1
#
_cell.length_a   1.000
_cell.length_b   1.000
_cell.length_c   1.000
_cell.angle_alpha   90.00
_cell.angle_beta   90.00
_cell.angle_gamma   90.00
#
_symmetry.space_group_name_H-M   'P 1'
#
loop_
_entity.id
_entity.type
_entity.pdbx_description
1 polymer ?
#
loop_
_entity_poly.entity_id
_entity_poly.type
_entity_poly.pdbx_seq_one_letter_code
_entity_poly.pdbx_strand_id
1 'polypeptide(L)' 'MKKFFNTSGIKYRELGLKDRVPNFTIKEAAKMLASDGMLVKRPLVLKEDHVVQIGYNKEKYEDL' A
#
# COMPACT_ATOMS: atom_id res chain seq x y z
N MET A 1 6.89 -4.20 0.06
CA MET A 1 6.24 -2.93 0.47
C MET A 1 5.51 -2.18 -0.66
N LYS A 2 6.00 -2.13 -1.91
CA LYS A 2 5.37 -1.35 -3.01
C LYS A 2 3.86 -1.55 -3.19
N LYS A 3 3.35 -2.78 -2.99
CA LYS A 3 1.91 -3.10 -3.13
C LYS A 3 0.99 -2.36 -2.14
N PHE A 4 1.53 -1.92 -1.00
CA PHE A 4 0.79 -1.17 0.01
C PHE A 4 0.62 0.32 -0.33
N PHE A 5 1.32 0.83 -1.36
CA PHE A 5 1.16 2.21 -1.76
C PHE A 5 -0.06 2.40 -2.66
N ASN A 6 -0.82 3.46 -2.39
CA ASN A 6 -1.86 3.96 -3.26
C ASN A 6 -1.25 4.66 -4.47
N THR A 7 -0.83 3.88 -5.46
CA THR A 7 -0.16 4.37 -6.67
C THR A 7 -1.02 5.30 -7.54
N SER A 8 -2.35 5.24 -7.38
CA SER A 8 -3.30 6.09 -8.10
C SER A 8 -3.60 7.41 -7.34
N GLY A 9 -3.16 7.51 -6.08
CA GLY A 9 -3.42 8.66 -5.22
C GLY A 9 -2.70 9.93 -5.69
N ILE A 10 -3.34 11.09 -5.47
CA ILE A 10 -2.75 12.41 -5.75
C ILE A 10 -1.42 12.56 -5.01
N LYS A 11 -1.39 12.23 -3.71
CA LYS A 11 -0.20 12.33 -2.86
C LYS A 11 0.99 11.50 -3.37
N TYR A 12 0.73 10.32 -3.93
CA TYR A 12 1.78 9.46 -4.49
C TYR A 12 2.46 10.10 -5.70
N ARG A 13 1.66 10.79 -6.54
CA ARG A 13 2.14 11.52 -7.73
C ARG A 13 2.86 12.80 -7.35
N GLU A 14 2.29 13.60 -6.45
CA GLU A 14 2.88 14.86 -5.97
C GLU A 14 4.27 14.66 -5.34
N LEU A 15 4.44 13.58 -4.57
CA LEU A 15 5.70 13.26 -3.90
C LEU A 15 6.72 12.52 -4.81
N GLY A 16 6.40 12.30 -6.08
CA GLY A 16 7.28 11.61 -7.03
C GLY A 16 7.63 10.17 -6.59
N LEU A 17 6.71 9.49 -5.91
CA LEU A 17 7.03 8.22 -5.25
C LEU A 17 7.21 7.05 -6.23
N LYS A 18 6.75 7.20 -7.48
CA LYS A 18 6.92 6.18 -8.53
C LYS A 18 8.37 5.73 -8.68
N ASP A 19 9.29 6.68 -8.68
CA ASP A 19 10.71 6.46 -8.97
C ASP A 19 11.51 6.17 -7.68
N ARG A 20 10.98 6.56 -6.52
CA ARG A 20 11.65 6.42 -5.22
C ARG A 20 11.31 5.11 -4.50
N VAL A 21 10.04 4.70 -4.53
CA VAL A 21 9.55 3.50 -3.84
C VAL A 21 10.27 2.21 -4.23
N PRO A 22 10.68 1.98 -5.50
CA PRO A 22 11.48 0.81 -5.86
C PRO A 22 12.82 0.71 -5.11
N ASN A 23 13.38 1.85 -4.70
CA ASN A 23 14.69 1.93 -4.04
C ASN A 23 14.59 2.04 -2.52
N PHE A 24 13.38 2.10 -1.96
CA PHE A 24 13.21 2.15 -0.50
C PHE A 24 13.53 0.81 0.14
N THR A 25 14.25 0.87 1.26
CA THR A 25 14.28 -0.22 2.23
C THR A 25 12.89 -0.43 2.84
N ILE A 26 12.68 -1.59 3.48
CA ILE A 26 11.42 -1.89 4.16
C ILE A 26 11.09 -0.84 5.23
N LYS A 27 12.10 -0.41 6.00
CA LYS A 27 11.95 0.57 7.09
C LYS A 27 11.55 1.95 6.56
N GLU A 28 12.14 2.40 5.46
CA GLU A 28 11.79 3.68 4.83
C GLU A 28 10.38 3.65 4.24
N ALA A 29 10.03 2.57 3.54
CA ALA A 29 8.69 2.40 3.01
C ALA A 29 7.62 2.37 4.11
N ALA A 30 7.89 1.67 5.23
CA ALA A 30 7.00 1.65 6.38
C ALA A 30 6.83 3.04 7.02
N LYS A 31 7.94 3.78 7.22
CA LYS A 31 7.91 5.15 7.74
C LYS A 31 7.10 6.08 6.82
N MET A 32 7.26 5.94 5.51
CA MET A 32 6.49 6.72 4.53
C MET A 32 4.99 6.41 4.59
N LEU A 33 4.62 5.13 4.60
CA LEU A 33 3.20 4.72 4.70
C LEU A 33 2.56 5.18 6.02
N ALA A 34 3.31 5.16 7.12
CA ALA A 34 2.85 5.64 8.43
C ALA A 34 2.70 7.16 8.52
N SER A 35 3.40 7.91 7.65
CA SER A 35 3.34 9.39 7.67
C SER A 35 2.03 9.97 7.12
N ASP A 36 1.37 9.25 6.21
CA ASP A 36 0.14 9.73 5.57
C ASP A 36 -0.74 8.56 5.11
N GLY A 37 -1.93 8.43 5.70
CA GLY A 37 -2.89 7.39 5.35
C GLY A 37 -3.42 7.46 3.90
N MET A 38 -3.26 8.59 3.20
CA MET A 38 -3.59 8.72 1.76
C MET A 38 -2.62 7.93 0.88
N LEU A 39 -1.42 7.65 1.37
CA LEU A 39 -0.42 6.84 0.68
C LEU A 39 -0.71 5.34 0.78
N VAL A 40 -1.60 4.91 1.67
CA VAL A 40 -1.94 3.50 1.86
C VAL A 40 -3.01 3.05 0.86
N LYS A 41 -2.76 1.95 0.16
CA LYS A 41 -3.70 1.32 -0.79
C LYS A 41 -4.93 0.78 -0.06
N ARG A 42 -6.11 0.92 -0.68
CA ARG A 42 -7.41 0.53 -0.09
C ARG A 42 -8.21 -0.32 -1.10
N PRO A 43 -9.10 -1.21 -0.63
CA PRO A 43 -9.25 -1.69 0.76
C PRO A 43 -8.04 -2.53 1.23
N LEU A 44 -7.83 -2.63 2.55
CA LEU A 44 -6.93 -3.61 3.18
C LEU A 44 -7.80 -4.56 4.01
N VAL A 45 -7.65 -5.86 3.80
CA VAL A 45 -8.34 -6.86 4.60
C VAL A 45 -7.33 -7.52 5.54
N LEU A 46 -7.72 -7.57 6.82
CA LEU A 46 -6.96 -8.14 7.91
C LEU A 46 -7.77 -9.31 8.48
N LYS A 47 -7.09 -10.42 8.78
CA LYS A 47 -7.65 -11.54 9.55
C LYS A 47 -6.75 -11.73 10.75
N GLU A 48 -7.32 -11.56 11.94
CA GLU A 48 -6.54 -11.38 13.18
C GLU A 48 -5.55 -10.21 12.98
N ASP A 49 -4.25 -10.48 12.97
CA ASP A 49 -3.19 -9.48 12.75
C ASP A 49 -2.45 -9.67 11.41
N HIS A 50 -2.97 -10.51 10.52
CA HIS A 50 -2.36 -10.80 9.22
C HIS A 50 -3.10 -10.10 8.08
N VAL A 51 -2.33 -9.37 7.26
CA VAL A 51 -2.84 -8.80 6.00
C VAL A 51 -3.09 -9.95 5.01
N VAL A 52 -4.36 -10.27 4.79
CA VAL A 52 -4.77 -11.34 3.88
C VAL A 52 -4.97 -10.83 2.45
N GLN A 53 -5.35 -9.54 2.29
CA GLN A 53 -5.58 -8.97 0.96
C GLN A 53 -5.32 -7.47 0.91
N ILE A 54 -4.72 -7.02 -0.20
CA ILE A 54 -4.34 -5.62 -0.46
C ILE A 54 -5.00 -5.16 -1.76
N GLY A 55 -5.89 -4.18 -1.67
CA GLY A 55 -6.78 -3.77 -2.75
C GLY A 55 -7.90 -4.78 -3.00
N TYR A 56 -8.85 -4.41 -3.85
CA TYR A 56 -9.92 -5.30 -4.26
C TYR A 56 -9.46 -6.23 -5.40
N ASN A 57 -9.77 -7.51 -5.29
CA ASN A 57 -9.62 -8.50 -6.35
C ASN A 57 -10.74 -9.54 -6.17
N LYS A 58 -11.61 -9.69 -7.17
CA LYS A 58 -12.82 -10.50 -7.03
C LYS A 58 -12.52 -11.97 -6.66
N GLU A 59 -11.68 -12.65 -7.43
CA GLU A 59 -11.32 -14.06 -7.22
C GLU A 59 -10.77 -14.28 -5.81
N LYS A 60 -9.82 -13.43 -5.39
CA LYS A 60 -9.23 -13.56 -4.05
C LYS A 60 -10.21 -13.31 -2.92
N TYR A 61 -11.23 -12.47 -3.13
CA TYR A 61 -12.23 -12.18 -2.11
C TYR A 61 -13.25 -13.29 -1.94
N GLU A 62 -13.53 -14.05 -2.99
CA GLU A 62 -14.42 -15.22 -2.91
C GLU A 62 -13.78 -16.34 -2.06
N ASP A 63 -12.44 -16.37 -1.99
CA ASP A 63 -11.65 -17.34 -1.22
C ASP A 63 -11.23 -16.85 0.20
N LEU A 64 -11.60 -15.63 0.62
CA LEU A 64 -11.15 -15.00 1.89
C LEU A 64 -11.83 -15.57 3.16
#